data_AF-A0A1I8HRM4-F1
#
_entry.id   AF-A0A1I8HRM4-F1
#
_cell.length_a   1.000
_cell.length_b   1.000
_cell.length_c   1.000
_cell.angle_alpha   90.00
_cell.angle_beta   90.00
_cell.angle_gamma   90.00
#
_symmetry.space_group_name_H-M   'P 1'
#
loop_
_entity.id
_entity.type
_entity.pdbx_description
1 polymer ?
#
loop_
_entity_poly.entity_id
_entity_poly.type
_entity_poly.pdbx_seq_one_letter_code
_entity_poly.pdbx_strand_id
1 'polypeptide(L)'
;HPLSKLHPHQRLIWSLLTRALHSNRGRGGGGGGLRRSTSGLVRAESWGARVERPASLWSDTKNLNSDIESDGGGGGGGGMSEAARVHFAQVPLTHSGRPVESGAFSPANSSAVRFSQLADSLEPRVLEALGRMGVDEMTPVQRGAVPVGLAGLDATVQAETGSGKTLAYLVPLVSRLAANYPAQAMELVREADELTQYPSGLIICPTRELAQQILADLLRLTCFTRISCGLLVGGLSPEPMRQRILTEGLHIAVATPGRLLDFMQRGILSLTACRQLVLDEADRCLDMGFERDIRRIVSSREFGMPPSADRQTSLYSATFPSDVNRIVRNLMRPDDCVSVRAGRAESGPVPAGISQELRLISRGEAQRLEALQRLLAELGEGERCLLFVRTKAGADRLHRRLLAGGFSAATIHGDMKQHSRQLSLQSFKSGRSSVLIATDVAARGLDLPGVGLVVNFDAPMYMDQYIHRVGRTGRLGRPGRAVTFLDSGDLRIGDIRKGLLQVLQACKQQVPDFLVNYRETSEEAEDDGWVTRKPNRGPAGVPNFKQAVWRSRGPAKSSRSIGGRGS
;
A
#
# COMPACT_ATOMS: atom_id res chain seq x y z
N HIS A 1 -38.95 -17.54 11.73
CA HIS A 1 -37.99 -16.87 10.83
C HIS A 1 -36.77 -16.38 11.62
N PRO A 2 -35.52 -16.68 11.22
CA PRO A 2 -34.31 -16.43 12.02
C PRO A 2 -33.99 -14.95 12.29
N LEU A 3 -34.64 -14.03 11.57
CA LEU A 3 -34.38 -12.59 11.64
C LEU A 3 -35.03 -11.90 12.85
N SER A 4 -35.94 -12.58 13.55
CA SER A 4 -36.65 -12.00 14.71
C SER A 4 -35.76 -11.81 15.95
N LYS A 5 -34.64 -12.54 16.05
CA LYS A 5 -33.69 -12.46 17.18
C LYS A 5 -32.55 -11.46 17.01
N LEU A 6 -32.44 -10.78 15.86
CA LEU A 6 -31.34 -9.84 15.58
C LEU A 6 -31.64 -8.43 16.13
N HIS A 7 -30.61 -7.80 16.70
CA HIS A 7 -30.62 -6.41 17.16
C HIS A 7 -30.92 -5.44 15.98
N PRO A 8 -31.58 -4.29 16.17
CA PRO A 8 -31.96 -3.38 15.07
C PRO A 8 -30.80 -2.99 14.14
N HIS A 9 -29.60 -2.81 14.69
CA HIS A 9 -28.38 -2.50 13.93
C HIS A 9 -27.92 -3.68 13.04
N GLN A 10 -28.08 -4.93 13.50
CA GLN A 10 -27.76 -6.13 12.72
C GLN A 10 -28.76 -6.34 11.57
N ARG A 11 -30.04 -5.96 11.77
CA ARG A 11 -31.05 -5.96 10.70
C ARG A 11 -30.73 -4.92 9.62
N LEU A 12 -30.22 -3.75 10.02
CA LEU A 12 -29.80 -2.70 9.09
C LEU A 12 -28.62 -3.15 8.23
N ILE A 13 -27.57 -3.72 8.84
CA ILE A 13 -26.40 -4.27 8.15
C ILE A 13 -26.81 -5.41 7.20
N TRP A 14 -27.69 -6.31 7.66
CA TRP A 14 -28.25 -7.38 6.82
C TRP A 14 -29.02 -6.82 5.62
N SER A 15 -29.83 -5.77 5.81
CA SER A 15 -30.58 -5.13 4.72
C SER A 15 -29.66 -4.47 3.68
N LEU A 16 -28.55 -3.88 4.12
CA LEU A 16 -27.55 -3.26 3.25
C LEU A 16 -26.75 -4.30 2.45
N LEU A 17 -26.35 -5.40 3.10
CA LEU A 17 -25.68 -6.53 2.44
C LEU A 17 -26.60 -7.22 1.43
N THR A 18 -27.89 -7.38 1.76
CA THR A 18 -28.86 -8.03 0.87
C THR A 18 -29.16 -7.17 -0.36
N ARG A 19 -29.24 -5.84 -0.21
CA ARG A 19 -29.40 -4.91 -1.35
C ARG A 19 -28.16 -4.86 -2.25
N ALA A 20 -26.97 -4.95 -1.66
CA ALA A 20 -25.72 -5.04 -2.43
C ALA A 20 -25.60 -6.36 -3.22
N LEU A 21 -26.17 -7.46 -2.71
CA LEU A 21 -26.17 -8.76 -3.39
C LEU A 21 -27.25 -8.87 -4.48
N HIS A 22 -28.38 -8.16 -4.35
CA HIS A 22 -29.45 -8.17 -5.35
C HIS A 22 -29.25 -7.17 -6.50
N SER A 23 -28.32 -6.21 -6.39
CA SER A 23 -28.00 -5.31 -7.51
C SER A 23 -27.06 -5.92 -8.55
N ASN A 24 -26.67 -7.20 -8.41
CA ASN A 24 -25.66 -7.85 -9.26
C ASN A 24 -26.12 -9.17 -9.91
N ARG A 25 -27.44 -9.40 -10.05
CA ARG A 25 -27.99 -10.43 -10.95
C ARG A 25 -28.88 -9.76 -11.99
N GLY A 26 -28.47 -9.87 -13.25
CA GLY A 26 -28.85 -8.95 -14.32
C GLY A 26 -30.27 -9.07 -14.88
N ARG A 27 -30.56 -8.11 -15.76
CA ARG A 27 -31.56 -8.25 -16.83
C ARG A 27 -30.97 -7.69 -18.12
N GLY A 28 -30.72 -8.60 -19.06
CA GLY A 28 -30.57 -8.31 -20.47
C GLY A 28 -31.85 -7.70 -21.04
N GLY A 29 -31.68 -6.92 -22.10
CA GLY A 29 -32.70 -6.07 -22.67
C GLY A 29 -33.79 -6.77 -23.48
N GLY A 30 -34.81 -5.98 -23.77
CA GLY A 30 -35.85 -6.20 -24.76
C GLY A 30 -36.57 -4.86 -24.98
N GLY A 31 -36.45 -4.32 -26.18
CA GLY A 31 -36.93 -2.98 -26.55
C GLY A 31 -38.45 -2.88 -26.79
N GLY A 32 -38.90 -1.65 -27.02
CA GLY A 32 -40.25 -1.32 -27.49
C GLY A 32 -40.78 -0.06 -26.82
N GLY A 33 -40.80 1.06 -27.56
CA GLY A 33 -41.26 2.36 -27.05
C GLY A 33 -42.79 2.52 -27.05
N LEU A 34 -43.29 3.50 -26.30
CA LEU A 34 -44.25 4.52 -26.76
C LEU A 34 -44.60 5.51 -25.62
N ARG A 35 -44.60 6.81 -26.01
CA ARG A 35 -45.50 7.93 -25.64
C ARG A 35 -45.93 8.20 -24.17
N ARG A 36 -45.64 9.46 -23.78
CA ARG A 36 -46.44 10.48 -23.03
C ARG A 36 -47.75 10.01 -22.36
N SER A 37 -47.90 10.30 -21.06
CA SER A 37 -48.87 11.27 -20.53
C SER A 37 -48.67 11.49 -19.02
N THR A 38 -49.52 12.34 -18.46
CA THR A 38 -49.36 13.29 -17.36
C THR A 38 -49.83 12.81 -15.98
N SER A 39 -49.50 13.63 -14.98
CA SER A 39 -50.24 13.89 -13.73
C SER A 39 -50.20 12.87 -12.59
N GLY A 40 -49.92 13.37 -11.38
CA GLY A 40 -50.02 12.63 -10.13
C GLY A 40 -49.30 13.28 -8.96
N LEU A 41 -49.69 14.51 -8.61
CA LEU A 41 -49.41 15.10 -7.30
C LEU A 41 -50.08 14.23 -6.22
N VAL A 42 -49.33 13.79 -5.20
CA VAL A 42 -49.89 13.49 -3.88
C VAL A 42 -48.98 14.08 -2.80
N ARG A 43 -49.61 14.93 -1.98
CA ARG A 43 -49.12 15.61 -0.78
C ARG A 43 -48.45 14.63 0.19
N ALA A 44 -47.29 15.03 0.73
CA ALA A 44 -46.76 14.49 1.97
C ALA A 44 -47.35 15.30 3.14
N GLU A 45 -48.24 14.67 3.91
CA GLU A 45 -48.73 15.20 5.17
C GLU A 45 -47.65 15.10 6.25
N SER A 46 -47.51 16.21 6.97
CA SER A 46 -46.71 16.37 8.17
C SER A 46 -47.24 15.49 9.31
N TRP A 47 -46.42 14.59 9.82
CA TRP A 47 -46.58 14.03 11.17
C TRP A 47 -45.44 14.55 12.03
N GLY A 48 -45.75 15.58 12.82
CA GLY A 48 -44.94 15.99 13.94
C GLY A 48 -45.06 14.94 15.04
N ALA A 49 -43.97 14.22 15.28
CA ALA A 49 -43.76 13.48 16.52
C ALA A 49 -42.43 13.95 17.11
N ARG A 50 -42.54 14.63 18.25
CA ARG A 50 -41.44 15.05 19.12
C ARG A 50 -40.75 13.76 19.60
N VAL A 51 -39.61 13.42 19.01
CA VAL A 51 -38.78 12.30 19.47
C VAL A 51 -37.96 12.81 20.66
N GLU A 52 -38.39 12.42 21.86
CA GLU A 52 -37.57 12.53 23.06
C GLU A 52 -36.27 11.72 22.87
N ARG A 53 -35.15 12.33 23.27
CA ARG A 53 -33.82 11.70 23.24
C ARG A 53 -33.83 10.47 24.17
N PRO A 54 -33.42 9.28 23.73
CA PRO A 54 -33.14 8.22 24.68
C PRO A 54 -31.88 8.60 25.47
N ALA A 55 -32.01 8.57 26.79
CA ALA A 55 -30.90 8.73 27.72
C ALA A 55 -29.79 7.72 27.41
N SER A 56 -28.55 8.17 27.62
CA SER A 56 -27.29 7.44 27.44
C SER A 56 -27.37 5.98 27.89
N LEU A 57 -27.08 5.06 26.98
CA LEU A 57 -26.92 3.61 27.22
C LEU A 57 -25.58 3.27 27.94
N TRP A 58 -25.13 4.16 28.83
CA TRP A 58 -23.86 4.10 29.56
C TRP A 58 -24.03 4.09 31.09
N SER A 59 -25.23 3.82 31.61
CA SER A 59 -25.49 3.78 33.07
C SER A 59 -25.63 2.37 33.67
N ASP A 60 -25.81 1.32 32.88
CA ASP A 60 -26.10 -0.02 33.42
C ASP A 60 -24.90 -0.96 33.32
N THR A 61 -23.89 -0.71 34.16
CA THR A 61 -22.80 -1.67 34.47
C THR A 61 -22.52 -1.76 35.98
N LYS A 62 -23.55 -1.54 36.80
CA LYS A 62 -23.53 -1.96 38.21
C LYS A 62 -24.33 -3.26 38.32
N ASN A 63 -23.62 -4.37 38.56
CA ASN A 63 -24.09 -5.73 38.92
C ASN A 63 -23.55 -6.86 38.01
N LEU A 64 -22.24 -6.88 37.77
CA LEU A 64 -21.54 -8.10 37.30
C LEU A 64 -20.09 -8.16 37.83
N ASN A 65 -19.88 -7.63 39.04
CA ASN A 65 -18.64 -7.79 39.81
C ASN A 65 -19.03 -8.25 41.23
N SER A 66 -19.37 -9.51 41.34
CA SER A 66 -19.31 -10.29 42.58
C SER A 66 -19.04 -11.72 42.11
N ASP A 67 -18.02 -12.35 42.67
CA ASP A 67 -17.43 -13.63 42.26
C ASP A 67 -16.27 -13.46 41.26
N ILE A 68 -15.14 -12.95 41.76
CA ILE A 68 -13.77 -13.48 41.59
C ILE A 68 -12.90 -12.64 42.54
N GLU A 69 -12.92 -13.00 43.82
CA GLU A 69 -11.85 -12.68 44.78
C GLU A 69 -11.67 -13.90 45.68
N SER A 70 -10.64 -14.69 45.42
CA SER A 70 -9.79 -15.38 46.40
C SER A 70 -8.81 -16.30 45.67
N ASP A 71 -7.61 -16.41 46.25
CA ASP A 71 -6.36 -16.99 45.73
C ASP A 71 -5.64 -16.14 44.68
N GLY A 72 -4.43 -15.66 44.89
CA GLY A 72 -3.41 -15.97 45.90
C GLY A 72 -2.08 -15.61 45.25
N GLY A 73 -1.26 -14.82 45.95
CA GLY A 73 -0.13 -14.09 45.35
C GLY A 73 0.99 -14.93 44.73
N GLY A 74 1.80 -14.26 43.91
CA GLY A 74 3.09 -14.76 43.44
C GLY A 74 3.54 -14.04 42.18
N GLY A 75 4.52 -13.13 42.32
CA GLY A 75 5.25 -12.60 41.17
C GLY A 75 5.93 -13.73 40.39
N GLY A 76 5.91 -13.64 39.06
CA GLY A 76 6.56 -14.61 38.20
C GLY A 76 6.75 -14.05 36.81
N GLY A 77 8.01 -13.93 36.39
CA GLY A 77 8.40 -13.47 35.06
C GLY A 77 7.71 -14.27 33.95
N GLY A 78 7.46 -13.61 32.83
CA GLY A 78 6.88 -14.19 31.63
C GLY A 78 7.73 -15.32 31.08
N GLY A 79 7.46 -16.54 31.55
CA GLY A 79 7.89 -17.78 30.92
C GLY A 79 6.84 -18.23 29.90
N MET A 80 7.31 -18.58 28.70
CA MET A 80 6.50 -19.21 27.65
C MET A 80 5.84 -20.50 28.18
N SER A 81 4.56 -20.73 27.84
CA SER A 81 3.88 -21.98 28.20
C SER A 81 4.51 -23.19 27.49
N GLU A 82 4.49 -24.35 28.14
CA GLU A 82 5.06 -25.61 27.62
C GLU A 82 4.46 -26.00 26.25
N ALA A 83 3.18 -25.71 26.02
CA ALA A 83 2.49 -25.93 24.74
C ALA A 83 3.02 -25.00 23.61
N ALA A 84 3.41 -23.77 23.93
CA ALA A 84 4.06 -22.88 22.98
C ALA A 84 5.45 -23.41 22.58
N ARG A 85 6.24 -23.93 23.53
CA ARG A 85 7.57 -24.50 23.26
C ARG A 85 7.56 -25.64 22.24
N VAL A 86 6.54 -26.50 22.27
CA VAL A 86 6.41 -27.64 21.34
C VAL A 86 6.10 -27.19 19.91
N HIS A 87 5.31 -26.13 19.72
CA HIS A 87 5.07 -25.54 18.39
C HIS A 87 6.23 -24.67 17.89
N PHE A 88 6.96 -24.01 18.80
CA PHE A 88 8.15 -23.21 18.48
C PHE A 88 9.36 -24.04 18.04
N ALA A 89 9.43 -25.33 18.41
CA ALA A 89 10.54 -26.21 18.04
C ALA A 89 10.64 -26.52 16.53
N GLN A 90 9.57 -26.28 15.75
CA GLN A 90 9.52 -26.55 14.31
C GLN A 90 9.86 -25.34 13.43
N VAL A 91 10.13 -24.17 14.03
CA VAL A 91 10.54 -22.95 13.33
C VAL A 91 11.93 -22.57 13.84
N PRO A 92 12.98 -22.50 13.00
CA PRO A 92 14.29 -22.08 13.46
C PRO A 92 14.23 -20.64 14.00
N LEU A 93 14.21 -20.47 15.32
CA LEU A 93 14.34 -19.18 15.98
C LEU A 93 15.83 -18.86 16.12
N THR A 94 16.28 -17.77 15.49
CA THR A 94 17.63 -17.24 15.73
C THR A 94 17.52 -15.84 16.31
N HIS A 95 18.03 -15.66 17.53
CA HIS A 95 18.25 -14.35 18.12
C HIS A 95 19.58 -13.78 17.62
N SER A 96 19.66 -12.44 17.53
CA SER A 96 20.81 -11.58 17.19
C SER A 96 20.91 -11.06 15.75
N GLY A 97 21.05 -9.73 15.67
CA GLY A 97 21.06 -8.89 14.48
C GLY A 97 22.28 -9.01 13.55
N ARG A 98 22.56 -10.22 13.06
CA ARG A 98 23.35 -10.41 11.83
C ARG A 98 22.44 -11.01 10.75
N PRO A 99 22.47 -10.50 9.50
CA PRO A 99 21.76 -11.14 8.42
C PRO A 99 22.49 -12.44 8.08
N VAL A 100 22.04 -13.55 8.64
CA VAL A 100 22.40 -14.89 8.17
C VAL A 100 21.27 -15.35 7.26
N GLU A 101 21.60 -15.82 6.07
CA GLU A 101 20.67 -16.41 5.11
C GLU A 101 19.99 -17.62 5.75
N SER A 102 18.76 -17.44 6.23
CA SER A 102 17.88 -18.53 6.62
C SER A 102 17.55 -19.34 5.37
N GLY A 103 17.99 -20.59 5.34
CA GLY A 103 17.73 -21.54 4.25
C GLY A 103 16.26 -21.53 3.83
N ALA A 104 16.03 -21.59 2.53
CA ALA A 104 14.70 -21.69 1.94
C ALA A 104 13.88 -22.76 2.65
N PHE A 105 12.65 -22.42 3.05
CA PHE A 105 11.66 -23.42 3.43
C PHE A 105 11.47 -24.36 2.24
N SER A 106 12.06 -25.55 2.33
CA SER A 106 11.88 -26.60 1.34
C SER A 106 10.40 -27.02 1.33
N PRO A 107 9.73 -27.13 0.17
CA PRO A 107 8.31 -27.46 0.09
C PRO A 107 8.00 -28.93 0.41
N ALA A 108 8.97 -29.70 0.90
CA ALA A 108 8.85 -31.13 1.15
C ALA A 108 8.38 -31.42 2.60
N ASN A 109 7.10 -31.18 2.87
CA ASN A 109 6.23 -32.02 3.73
C ASN A 109 4.86 -31.33 3.89
N SER A 110 3.90 -31.80 3.09
CA SER A 110 2.58 -31.22 2.91
C SER A 110 1.54 -31.80 3.88
N SER A 111 1.51 -31.31 5.12
CA SER A 111 0.25 -31.25 5.88
C SER A 111 -0.26 -29.82 5.86
N ALA A 112 -1.50 -29.62 5.42
CA ALA A 112 -2.14 -28.30 5.49
C ALA A 112 -2.18 -27.82 6.95
N VAL A 113 -1.45 -26.74 7.25
CA VAL A 113 -1.42 -26.14 8.59
C VAL A 113 -2.63 -25.21 8.69
N ARG A 114 -3.52 -25.47 9.65
CA ARG A 114 -4.79 -24.77 9.80
C ARG A 114 -4.75 -23.76 10.93
N PHE A 115 -5.58 -22.72 10.86
CA PHE A 115 -5.74 -21.77 11.96
C PHE A 115 -6.24 -22.44 13.25
N SER A 116 -7.02 -23.53 13.14
CA SER A 116 -7.48 -24.31 14.29
C SER A 116 -6.35 -24.96 15.10
N GLN A 117 -5.17 -25.14 14.52
CA GLN A 117 -3.99 -25.62 15.26
C GLN A 117 -3.43 -24.57 16.22
N LEU A 118 -3.85 -23.31 16.09
CA LEU A 118 -3.49 -22.21 16.97
C LEU A 118 -4.65 -21.83 17.92
N ALA A 119 -5.66 -22.69 18.08
CA ALA A 119 -6.87 -22.39 18.85
C ALA A 119 -6.58 -21.95 20.29
N ASP A 120 -5.54 -22.50 20.93
CA ASP A 120 -5.16 -22.13 22.30
C ASP A 120 -4.58 -20.70 22.42
N SER A 121 -4.07 -20.15 21.31
CA SER A 121 -3.48 -18.81 21.25
C SER A 121 -4.35 -17.81 20.46
N LEU A 122 -5.41 -18.28 19.80
CA LEU A 122 -6.33 -17.48 19.01
C LEU A 122 -7.61 -17.23 19.78
N GLU A 123 -8.08 -15.99 19.70
CA GLU A 123 -9.36 -15.63 20.27
C GLU A 123 -10.51 -16.37 19.52
N PRO A 124 -11.44 -17.04 20.23
CA PRO A 124 -12.45 -17.91 19.60
C PRO A 124 -13.36 -17.23 18.57
N ARG A 125 -13.75 -15.97 18.78
CA ARG A 125 -14.56 -15.18 17.84
C ARG A 125 -13.78 -14.87 16.55
N VAL A 126 -12.47 -14.72 16.63
CA VAL A 126 -11.60 -14.59 15.44
C VAL A 126 -11.55 -15.90 14.65
N LEU A 127 -11.44 -17.04 15.33
CA LEU A 127 -11.49 -18.35 14.67
C LEU A 127 -12.85 -18.61 14.01
N GLU A 128 -13.96 -18.24 14.66
CA GLU A 128 -15.30 -18.31 14.06
C GLU A 128 -15.41 -17.40 12.81
N ALA A 129 -14.88 -16.18 12.89
CA ALA A 129 -14.87 -15.25 11.76
C ALA A 129 -14.09 -15.83 10.56
N LEU A 130 -12.92 -16.44 10.79
CA LEU A 130 -12.13 -17.11 9.75
C LEU A 130 -12.91 -18.25 9.07
N GLY A 131 -13.62 -19.07 9.86
CA GLY A 131 -14.50 -20.12 9.32
C GLY A 131 -15.63 -19.55 8.47
N ARG A 132 -16.24 -18.42 8.85
CA ARG A 132 -17.25 -17.72 8.03
C ARG A 132 -16.68 -17.12 6.74
N MET A 133 -15.41 -16.73 6.75
CA MET A 133 -14.70 -16.26 5.57
C MET A 133 -14.29 -17.41 4.64
N GLY A 134 -14.41 -18.67 5.07
CA GLY A 134 -13.95 -19.85 4.33
C GLY A 134 -12.42 -19.95 4.30
N VAL A 135 -11.75 -19.44 5.34
CA VAL A 135 -10.28 -19.42 5.45
C VAL A 135 -9.85 -20.33 6.60
N ASP A 136 -9.68 -21.62 6.29
CA ASP A 136 -9.29 -22.63 7.28
C ASP A 136 -7.79 -22.90 7.27
N GLU A 137 -7.16 -22.83 6.10
CA GLU A 137 -5.75 -23.20 5.87
C GLU A 137 -4.85 -21.96 5.76
N MET A 138 -3.70 -22.02 6.45
CA MET A 138 -2.73 -20.93 6.44
C MET A 138 -1.82 -20.98 5.20
N THR A 139 -1.71 -19.84 4.53
CA THR A 139 -0.70 -19.65 3.47
C THR A 139 0.72 -19.69 4.06
N PRO A 140 1.78 -19.90 3.25
CA PRO A 140 3.15 -19.94 3.76
C PRO A 140 3.55 -18.69 4.58
N VAL A 141 3.13 -17.49 4.15
CA VAL A 141 3.41 -16.26 4.90
C VAL A 141 2.66 -16.21 6.23
N GLN A 142 1.42 -16.70 6.27
CA GLN A 142 0.61 -16.75 7.48
C GLN A 142 1.21 -17.74 8.49
N ARG A 143 1.66 -18.91 8.04
CA ARG A 143 2.37 -19.89 8.90
C ARG A 143 3.58 -19.30 9.60
N GLY A 144 4.36 -18.47 8.90
CA GLY A 144 5.53 -17.81 9.47
C GLY A 144 5.21 -16.61 10.36
N ALA A 145 4.20 -15.81 10.00
CA ALA A 145 3.96 -14.52 10.64
C ALA A 145 2.86 -14.53 11.72
N VAL A 146 1.82 -15.36 11.60
CA VAL A 146 0.71 -15.39 12.56
C VAL A 146 1.17 -15.78 13.97
N PRO A 147 1.95 -16.87 14.17
CA PRO A 147 2.43 -17.24 15.51
C PRO A 147 3.31 -16.17 16.15
N VAL A 148 4.20 -15.55 15.36
CA VAL A 148 5.06 -14.43 15.79
C VAL A 148 4.20 -13.26 16.27
N GLY A 149 3.17 -12.93 15.49
CA GLY A 149 2.21 -11.89 15.81
C GLY A 149 1.47 -12.15 17.13
N LEU A 150 0.99 -13.38 17.35
CA LEU A 150 0.27 -13.78 18.56
C LEU A 150 1.16 -13.75 19.80
N ALA A 151 2.43 -14.14 19.67
CA ALA A 151 3.43 -14.05 20.73
C ALA A 151 3.79 -12.59 21.10
N GLY A 152 3.37 -11.62 20.29
CA GLY A 152 3.60 -10.21 20.54
C GLY A 152 4.99 -9.69 20.19
N LEU A 153 5.73 -10.45 19.37
CA LEU A 153 7.04 -10.08 18.87
C LEU A 153 6.94 -9.15 17.67
N ASP A 154 7.98 -8.35 17.45
CA ASP A 154 8.10 -7.54 16.24
C ASP A 154 8.40 -8.44 15.03
N ALA A 155 7.93 -8.05 13.85
CA ALA A 155 8.11 -8.86 12.65
C ALA A 155 8.42 -8.02 11.41
N THR A 156 9.44 -8.42 10.66
CA THR A 156 9.61 -8.01 9.26
C THR A 156 9.17 -9.15 8.35
N VAL A 157 8.24 -8.87 7.45
CA VAL A 157 7.67 -9.88 6.56
C VAL A 157 7.91 -9.50 5.11
N GLN A 158 8.73 -10.30 4.44
CA GLN A 158 8.96 -10.18 3.00
C GLN A 158 8.09 -11.19 2.26
N ALA A 159 7.10 -10.69 1.53
CA ALA A 159 6.24 -11.52 0.70
C ALA A 159 5.57 -10.71 -0.43
N GLU A 160 5.28 -11.37 -1.54
CA GLU A 160 4.63 -10.75 -2.70
C GLU A 160 3.15 -10.43 -2.45
N THR A 161 2.56 -9.55 -3.26
CA THR A 161 1.11 -9.27 -3.23
C THR A 161 0.32 -10.54 -3.57
N GLY A 162 -0.78 -10.80 -2.86
CA GLY A 162 -1.60 -12.01 -3.05
C GLY A 162 -1.13 -13.24 -2.27
N SER A 163 -0.02 -13.17 -1.53
CA SER A 163 0.46 -14.26 -0.66
C SER A 163 -0.38 -14.47 0.62
N GLY A 164 -1.35 -13.59 0.90
CA GLY A 164 -2.17 -13.63 2.12
C GLY A 164 -1.63 -12.80 3.29
N LYS A 165 -0.74 -11.82 3.02
CA LYS A 165 -0.18 -10.88 4.02
C LYS A 165 -1.22 -10.21 4.91
N THR A 166 -2.35 -9.80 4.34
CA THR A 166 -3.41 -9.10 5.08
C THR A 166 -3.87 -9.88 6.30
N LEU A 167 -4.26 -11.14 6.13
CA LEU A 167 -4.65 -11.98 7.27
C LEU A 167 -3.47 -12.34 8.18
N ALA A 168 -2.24 -12.34 7.66
CA ALA A 168 -1.05 -12.64 8.45
C ALA A 168 -0.82 -11.63 9.59
N TYR A 169 -1.17 -10.35 9.39
CA TYR A 169 -1.18 -9.37 10.49
C TYR A 169 -2.55 -9.12 11.10
N LEU A 170 -3.65 -9.20 10.34
CA LEU A 170 -4.98 -8.93 10.89
C LEU A 170 -5.39 -9.95 11.94
N VAL A 171 -5.09 -11.23 11.73
CA VAL A 171 -5.42 -12.31 12.68
C VAL A 171 -4.79 -12.10 14.05
N PRO A 172 -3.45 -11.96 14.17
CA PRO A 172 -2.85 -11.69 15.47
C PRO A 172 -3.30 -10.35 16.04
N LEU A 173 -3.49 -9.31 15.19
CA LEU A 173 -3.89 -8.00 15.66
C LEU A 173 -5.26 -8.00 16.34
N VAL A 174 -6.25 -8.56 15.66
CA VAL A 174 -7.62 -8.63 16.18
C VAL A 174 -7.68 -9.60 17.36
N SER A 175 -7.02 -10.76 17.28
CA SER A 175 -7.00 -11.74 18.37
C SER A 175 -6.50 -11.13 19.68
N ARG A 176 -5.35 -10.43 19.64
CA ARG A 176 -4.77 -9.81 20.83
C ARG A 176 -5.62 -8.67 21.38
N LEU A 177 -6.22 -7.85 20.52
CA LEU A 177 -7.14 -6.78 20.95
C LEU A 177 -8.47 -7.32 21.49
N ALA A 178 -8.96 -8.44 20.96
CA ALA A 178 -10.20 -9.05 21.42
C ALA A 178 -10.03 -9.79 22.76
N ALA A 179 -8.84 -10.38 22.99
CA ALA A 179 -8.47 -11.00 24.26
C ALA A 179 -8.21 -9.95 25.36
N ASN A 180 -7.51 -8.86 25.02
CA ASN A 180 -7.22 -7.75 25.93
C ASN A 180 -7.99 -6.51 25.47
N TYR A 181 -9.31 -6.53 25.66
CA TYR A 181 -10.16 -5.41 25.24
C TYR A 181 -9.60 -4.10 25.80
N PRO A 182 -9.51 -3.02 25.00
CA PRO A 182 -8.61 -1.91 25.28
C PRO A 182 -9.12 -0.98 26.38
N ALA A 183 -9.03 -1.43 27.63
CA ALA A 183 -9.47 -0.72 28.83
C ALA A 183 -8.82 0.67 28.93
N GLN A 184 -7.52 0.76 28.68
CA GLN A 184 -6.78 2.03 28.70
C GLN A 184 -7.28 3.03 27.65
N ALA A 185 -7.63 2.58 26.43
CA ALA A 185 -8.17 3.47 25.42
C ALA A 185 -9.53 4.03 25.85
N MET A 186 -10.37 3.18 26.46
CA MET A 186 -11.67 3.61 26.97
C MET A 186 -11.55 4.59 28.13
N GLU A 187 -10.59 4.40 29.02
CA GLU A 187 -10.30 5.34 30.11
C GLU A 187 -9.88 6.72 29.56
N LEU A 188 -8.95 6.75 28.62
CA LEU A 188 -8.49 7.99 27.96
C LEU A 188 -9.62 8.71 27.21
N VAL A 189 -10.55 7.98 26.58
CA VAL A 189 -11.73 8.59 25.93
C VAL A 189 -12.65 9.24 26.97
N ARG A 190 -12.82 8.62 28.16
CA ARG A 190 -13.68 9.14 29.23
C ARG A 190 -13.11 10.38 29.91
N GLU A 191 -11.78 10.48 29.99
CA GLU A 191 -11.08 11.63 30.58
C GLU A 191 -10.92 12.80 29.60
N ALA A 192 -10.99 12.53 28.29
CA ALA A 192 -10.86 13.53 27.24
C ALA A 192 -12.18 14.27 26.95
N ASP A 193 -12.09 15.37 26.19
CA ASP A 193 -13.19 16.29 25.81
C ASP A 193 -14.20 15.68 24.79
N GLU A 194 -14.47 14.36 24.86
CA GLU A 194 -15.32 13.54 23.97
C GLU A 194 -14.97 13.55 22.45
N LEU A 195 -14.07 14.43 22.01
CA LEU A 195 -13.73 14.68 20.61
C LEU A 195 -12.45 13.97 20.11
N THR A 196 -11.67 13.37 21.01
CA THR A 196 -10.42 12.68 20.68
C THR A 196 -10.58 11.18 20.81
N GLN A 197 -10.16 10.44 19.79
CA GLN A 197 -10.17 8.97 19.77
C GLN A 197 -8.75 8.41 19.94
N TYR A 198 -8.65 7.23 20.57
CA TYR A 198 -7.38 6.60 20.96
C TYR A 198 -7.27 5.16 20.43
N PRO A 199 -7.00 4.96 19.12
CA PRO A 199 -6.92 3.62 18.55
C PRO A 199 -5.80 2.80 19.19
N SER A 200 -6.11 1.55 19.54
CA SER A 200 -5.15 0.59 20.09
C SER A 200 -4.38 -0.19 19.02
N GLY A 201 -4.95 -0.27 17.80
CA GLY A 201 -4.30 -0.80 16.61
C GLY A 201 -4.25 0.23 15.49
N LEU A 202 -3.10 0.35 14.82
CA LEU A 202 -2.91 1.22 13.67
C LEU A 202 -2.30 0.45 12.50
N ILE A 203 -2.94 0.55 11.33
CA ILE A 203 -2.47 -0.02 10.07
C ILE A 203 -2.22 1.13 9.09
N ILE A 204 -0.95 1.34 8.72
CA ILE A 204 -0.53 2.32 7.73
C ILE A 204 -0.32 1.62 6.39
N CYS A 205 -0.92 2.15 5.33
CA CYS A 205 -0.76 1.63 3.97
C CYS A 205 -0.70 2.78 2.93
N PRO A 206 -0.10 2.54 1.75
CA PRO A 206 0.25 3.61 0.80
C PRO A 206 -0.94 4.20 0.03
N THR A 207 -2.03 3.44 -0.16
CA THR A 207 -3.10 3.83 -1.09
C THR A 207 -4.49 3.65 -0.49
N ARG A 208 -5.45 4.41 -1.03
CA ARG A 208 -6.84 4.38 -0.56
C ARG A 208 -7.49 3.04 -0.87
N GLU A 209 -7.19 2.50 -2.04
CA GLU A 209 -7.72 1.25 -2.56
C GLU A 209 -7.26 0.09 -1.68
N LEU A 210 -5.97 0.05 -1.31
CA LEU A 210 -5.45 -0.94 -0.38
C LEU A 210 -6.06 -0.76 1.02
N ALA A 211 -6.15 0.47 1.53
CA ALA A 211 -6.78 0.74 2.83
C ALA A 211 -8.23 0.23 2.90
N GLN A 212 -9.00 0.41 1.82
CA GLN A 212 -10.37 -0.09 1.71
C GLN A 212 -10.44 -1.62 1.68
N GLN A 213 -9.51 -2.28 0.99
CA GLN A 213 -9.41 -3.74 0.98
C GLN A 213 -9.11 -4.28 2.38
N ILE A 214 -8.11 -3.70 3.06
CA ILE A 214 -7.74 -4.08 4.43
C ILE A 214 -8.92 -3.89 5.38
N LEU A 215 -9.64 -2.75 5.29
CA LEU A 215 -10.81 -2.51 6.13
C LEU A 215 -11.92 -3.56 5.88
N ALA A 216 -12.15 -3.95 4.63
CA ALA A 216 -13.19 -4.93 4.31
C ALA A 216 -12.88 -6.30 4.94
N ASP A 217 -11.62 -6.74 4.89
CA ASP A 217 -11.17 -7.98 5.55
C ASP A 217 -11.21 -7.84 7.08
N LEU A 218 -10.78 -6.70 7.61
CA LEU A 218 -10.81 -6.40 9.03
C LEU A 218 -12.23 -6.44 9.60
N LEU A 219 -13.22 -5.84 8.92
CA LEU A 219 -14.63 -5.86 9.34
C LEU A 219 -15.25 -7.27 9.32
N ARG A 220 -14.80 -8.14 8.40
CA ARG A 220 -15.20 -9.55 8.41
C ARG A 220 -14.59 -10.27 9.60
N LEU A 221 -13.33 -9.98 9.92
CA LEU A 221 -12.62 -10.61 11.02
C LEU A 221 -13.13 -10.15 12.40
N THR A 222 -13.58 -8.90 12.52
CA THR A 222 -14.10 -8.33 13.78
C THR A 222 -15.60 -8.52 13.97
N CYS A 223 -16.32 -9.17 13.04
CA CYS A 223 -17.79 -9.20 13.02
C CYS A 223 -18.45 -9.82 14.26
N PHE A 224 -17.75 -10.68 14.99
CA PHE A 224 -18.22 -11.29 16.24
C PHE A 224 -17.69 -10.57 17.50
N THR A 225 -16.86 -9.55 17.34
CA THR A 225 -16.22 -8.79 18.42
C THR A 225 -16.91 -7.44 18.68
N ARG A 226 -16.55 -6.76 19.78
CA ARG A 226 -16.97 -5.35 20.05
C ARG A 226 -15.95 -4.32 19.53
N ILE A 227 -15.05 -4.73 18.66
CA ILE A 227 -13.99 -3.86 18.13
C ILE A 227 -14.56 -3.05 16.98
N SER A 228 -14.56 -1.73 17.14
CA SER A 228 -14.86 -0.78 16.06
C SER A 228 -13.62 -0.48 15.22
N CYS A 229 -13.81 -0.39 13.91
CA CYS A 229 -12.75 -0.17 12.94
C CYS A 229 -13.10 1.02 12.04
N GLY A 230 -12.10 1.83 11.69
CA GLY A 230 -12.30 3.03 10.89
C GLY A 230 -11.24 3.20 9.80
N LEU A 231 -11.62 3.99 8.80
CA LEU A 231 -10.81 4.26 7.61
C LEU A 231 -10.45 5.74 7.55
N LEU A 232 -9.16 6.04 7.37
CA LEU A 232 -8.62 7.40 7.30
C LEU A 232 -7.83 7.58 6.01
N VAL A 233 -8.52 7.99 4.94
CA VAL A 233 -7.92 8.10 3.59
C VAL A 233 -8.06 9.49 2.98
N GLY A 234 -7.02 9.92 2.25
CA GLY A 234 -7.01 11.18 1.52
C GLY A 234 -8.00 11.23 0.35
N GLY A 235 -8.25 12.42 -0.20
CA GLY A 235 -9.10 12.62 -1.39
C GLY A 235 -10.60 12.40 -1.18
N LEU A 236 -11.05 12.32 0.07
CA LEU A 236 -12.45 12.46 0.49
C LEU A 236 -12.55 13.59 1.52
N SER A 237 -13.75 14.16 1.68
CA SER A 237 -14.03 15.10 2.76
C SER A 237 -13.69 14.46 4.12
N PRO A 238 -12.97 15.17 5.02
CA PRO A 238 -12.63 14.65 6.34
C PRO A 238 -13.84 14.54 7.27
N GLU A 239 -14.85 15.40 7.09
CA GLU A 239 -15.94 15.54 8.05
C GLU A 239 -16.81 14.29 8.24
N PRO A 240 -17.20 13.55 7.18
CA PRO A 240 -17.94 12.30 7.35
C PRO A 240 -17.15 11.21 8.08
N MET A 241 -15.83 11.15 7.87
CA MET A 241 -14.95 10.22 8.59
C MET A 241 -14.86 10.60 10.06
N ARG A 242 -14.67 11.91 10.35
CA ARG A 242 -14.65 12.45 11.71
C ARG A 242 -15.94 12.11 12.46
N GLN A 243 -17.09 12.44 11.87
CA GLN A 243 -18.37 12.17 12.51
C GLN A 243 -18.55 10.68 12.83
N ARG A 244 -18.17 9.82 11.89
CA ARG A 244 -18.29 8.37 12.08
C ARG A 244 -17.42 7.84 13.22
N ILE A 245 -16.15 8.25 13.31
CA ILE A 245 -15.26 7.77 14.38
C ILE A 245 -15.67 8.31 15.76
N LEU A 246 -16.29 9.50 15.81
CA LEU A 246 -16.82 10.05 17.07
C LEU A 246 -18.10 9.36 17.50
N THR A 247 -18.97 8.98 16.56
CA THR A 247 -20.22 8.27 16.86
C THR A 247 -20.00 6.79 17.19
N GLU A 248 -19.15 6.10 16.43
CA GLU A 248 -18.94 4.64 16.54
C GLU A 248 -17.75 4.25 17.43
N GLY A 249 -16.92 5.22 17.83
CA GLY A 249 -15.61 4.99 18.45
C GLY A 249 -14.58 4.42 17.46
N LEU A 250 -13.31 4.41 17.84
CA LEU A 250 -12.24 3.86 16.99
C LEU A 250 -11.20 3.05 17.79
N HIS A 251 -11.25 1.72 17.64
CA HIS A 251 -10.24 0.83 18.25
C HIS A 251 -9.12 0.47 17.29
N ILE A 252 -9.43 0.25 16.00
CA ILE A 252 -8.45 -0.02 14.95
C ILE A 252 -8.60 0.98 13.81
N ALA A 253 -7.52 1.70 13.50
CA ALA A 253 -7.46 2.63 12.39
C ALA A 253 -6.71 2.03 11.19
N VAL A 254 -7.33 2.03 10.01
CA VAL A 254 -6.66 1.76 8.72
C VAL A 254 -6.48 3.09 7.98
N ALA A 255 -5.25 3.47 7.69
CA ALA A 255 -4.97 4.84 7.27
C ALA A 255 -3.89 4.98 6.18
N THR A 256 -4.06 6.00 5.34
CA THR A 256 -2.96 6.56 4.53
C THR A 256 -2.22 7.63 5.33
N PRO A 257 -0.87 7.73 5.25
CA PRO A 257 -0.05 8.60 6.11
C PRO A 257 -0.53 10.05 6.19
N GLY A 258 -0.78 10.70 5.05
CA GLY A 258 -1.16 12.11 5.03
C GLY A 258 -2.50 12.40 5.72
N ARG A 259 -3.51 11.52 5.59
CA ARG A 259 -4.82 11.71 6.24
C ARG A 259 -4.75 11.39 7.74
N LEU A 260 -3.96 10.40 8.12
CA LEU A 260 -3.70 10.12 9.53
C LEU A 260 -3.08 11.34 10.22
N LEU A 261 -2.06 11.92 9.61
CA LEU A 261 -1.37 13.10 10.14
C LEU A 261 -2.31 14.31 10.28
N ASP A 262 -3.17 14.56 9.29
CA ASP A 262 -4.19 15.62 9.33
C ASP A 262 -5.15 15.45 10.53
N PHE A 263 -5.61 14.22 10.81
CA PHE A 263 -6.52 13.98 11.94
C PHE A 263 -5.83 14.15 13.29
N MET A 264 -4.58 13.72 13.41
CA MET A 264 -3.81 13.90 14.65
C MET A 264 -3.48 15.37 14.91
N GLN A 265 -3.11 16.13 13.87
CA GLN A 265 -2.87 17.58 13.99
C GLN A 265 -4.10 18.37 14.42
N ARG A 266 -5.30 17.89 14.08
CA ARG A 266 -6.58 18.48 14.50
C ARG A 266 -7.02 18.04 15.89
N GLY A 267 -6.25 17.20 16.59
CA GLY A 267 -6.62 16.64 17.90
C GLY A 267 -7.77 15.63 17.85
N ILE A 268 -8.17 15.17 16.66
CA ILE A 268 -9.25 14.18 16.49
C ILE A 268 -8.76 12.79 16.91
N LEU A 269 -7.47 12.52 16.72
CA LEU A 269 -6.84 11.23 17.04
C LEU A 269 -5.55 11.42 17.83
N SER A 270 -5.33 10.52 18.79
CA SER A 270 -4.08 10.39 19.54
C SER A 270 -3.64 8.93 19.56
N LEU A 271 -2.35 8.65 19.40
CA LEU A 271 -1.79 7.31 19.37
C LEU A 271 -1.33 6.82 20.75
N THR A 272 -1.64 7.55 21.83
CA THR A 272 -1.25 7.22 23.22
C THR A 272 -1.59 5.78 23.63
N ALA A 273 -2.73 5.26 23.16
CA ALA A 273 -3.17 3.90 23.43
C ALA A 273 -2.71 2.86 22.39
N CYS A 274 -1.96 3.26 21.35
CA CYS A 274 -1.59 2.40 20.22
C CYS A 274 -0.54 1.38 20.63
N ARG A 275 -0.96 0.14 20.90
CA ARG A 275 -0.06 -0.97 21.29
C ARG A 275 0.36 -1.85 20.11
N GLN A 276 -0.29 -1.70 18.96
CA GLN A 276 0.00 -2.49 17.77
C GLN A 276 0.07 -1.62 16.52
N LEU A 277 1.22 -1.66 15.85
CA LEU A 277 1.50 -0.90 14.64
C LEU A 277 1.82 -1.85 13.49
N VAL A 278 1.11 -1.69 12.36
CA VAL A 278 1.37 -2.39 11.11
C VAL A 278 1.73 -1.39 10.02
N LEU A 279 2.82 -1.62 9.31
CA LEU A 279 3.14 -0.95 8.05
C LEU A 279 2.97 -1.95 6.90
N ASP A 280 1.97 -1.77 6.06
CA ASP A 280 1.74 -2.62 4.88
C ASP A 280 2.21 -1.91 3.61
N GLU A 281 2.86 -2.68 2.72
CA GLU A 281 3.58 -2.20 1.54
C GLU A 281 4.53 -1.02 1.87
N ALA A 282 5.43 -1.26 2.81
CA ALA A 282 6.35 -0.23 3.31
C ALA A 282 7.28 0.33 2.21
N ASP A 283 7.84 -0.53 1.36
CA ASP A 283 8.59 -0.11 0.16
C ASP A 283 7.80 0.90 -0.69
N ARG A 284 6.54 0.60 -0.96
CA ARG A 284 5.67 1.46 -1.75
C ARG A 284 5.34 2.78 -1.04
N CYS A 285 5.28 2.78 0.30
CA CYS A 285 5.11 4.02 1.05
C CYS A 285 6.29 4.98 0.82
N LEU A 286 7.52 4.45 0.77
CA LEU A 286 8.73 5.25 0.53
C LEU A 286 8.80 5.74 -0.90
N ASP A 287 8.47 4.87 -1.85
CA ASP A 287 8.32 5.21 -3.26
C ASP A 287 7.36 6.38 -3.53
N MET A 288 6.35 6.52 -2.67
CA MET A 288 5.35 7.60 -2.74
C MET A 288 5.75 8.84 -1.92
N GLY A 289 6.93 8.84 -1.32
CA GLY A 289 7.46 9.97 -0.53
C GLY A 289 6.90 10.06 0.88
N PHE A 290 6.22 9.04 1.39
CA PHE A 290 5.63 9.06 2.74
C PHE A 290 6.64 8.83 3.87
N GLU A 291 7.94 8.67 3.60
CA GLU A 291 8.94 8.44 4.64
C GLU A 291 8.87 9.51 5.75
N ARG A 292 8.78 10.78 5.37
CA ARG A 292 8.72 11.89 6.33
C ARG A 292 7.47 11.82 7.20
N ASP A 293 6.32 11.53 6.59
CA ASP A 293 5.04 11.45 7.30
C ASP A 293 5.05 10.26 8.26
N ILE A 294 5.51 9.09 7.81
CA ILE A 294 5.63 7.88 8.65
C ILE A 294 6.55 8.13 9.83
N ARG A 295 7.73 8.73 9.61
CA ARG A 295 8.64 9.09 10.71
C ARG A 295 8.00 10.06 11.68
N ARG A 296 7.25 11.05 11.19
CA ARG A 296 6.55 12.00 12.07
C ARG A 296 5.44 11.30 12.87
N ILE A 297 4.68 10.40 12.26
CA ILE A 297 3.62 9.62 12.94
C ILE A 297 4.21 8.76 14.06
N VAL A 298 5.31 8.04 13.78
CA VAL A 298 5.79 6.98 14.69
C VAL A 298 6.87 7.45 15.66
N SER A 299 7.69 8.43 15.28
CA SER A 299 8.82 8.92 16.11
C SER A 299 8.54 10.23 16.83
N SER A 300 7.49 10.97 16.45
CA SER A 300 7.14 12.22 17.13
C SER A 300 6.44 11.94 18.45
N ARG A 301 6.90 12.58 19.53
CA ARG A 301 6.15 12.61 20.80
C ARG A 301 4.84 13.40 20.69
N GLU A 302 4.69 14.22 19.65
CA GLU A 302 3.52 15.07 19.37
C GLU A 302 2.19 14.29 19.37
N PHE A 303 2.21 13.04 18.89
CA PHE A 303 0.99 12.25 18.69
C PHE A 303 0.84 11.09 19.67
N GLY A 304 1.73 11.00 20.66
CA GLY A 304 1.64 10.01 21.73
C GLY A 304 1.95 8.56 21.32
N MET A 305 2.57 8.30 20.16
CA MET A 305 2.98 6.93 19.82
C MET A 305 3.90 6.36 20.93
N PRO A 306 3.57 5.22 21.54
CA PRO A 306 4.42 4.62 22.57
C PRO A 306 5.77 4.22 22.00
N PRO A 307 6.85 4.21 22.78
CA PRO A 307 8.15 3.68 22.37
C PRO A 307 8.07 2.25 21.82
N SER A 308 9.08 1.82 21.05
CA SER A 308 9.11 0.46 20.47
C SER A 308 9.10 -0.65 21.52
N ALA A 309 9.59 -0.38 22.74
CA ALA A 309 9.52 -1.31 23.87
C ALA A 309 8.07 -1.59 24.33
N ASP A 310 7.16 -0.63 24.15
CA ASP A 310 5.79 -0.66 24.71
C ASP A 310 4.72 -0.97 23.67
N ARG A 311 5.12 -1.20 22.41
CA ARG A 311 4.22 -1.60 21.32
C ARG A 311 4.81 -2.77 20.55
N GLN A 312 3.95 -3.52 19.87
CA GLN A 312 4.34 -4.46 18.83
C GLN A 312 4.32 -3.74 17.47
N THR A 313 5.38 -3.89 16.69
CA THR A 313 5.48 -3.35 15.33
C THR A 313 5.72 -4.47 14.33
N SER A 314 4.90 -4.52 13.29
CA SER A 314 5.10 -5.42 12.16
C SER A 314 5.14 -4.67 10.83
N LEU A 315 6.09 -5.04 9.97
CA LEU A 315 6.30 -4.40 8.68
C LEU A 315 6.22 -5.44 7.57
N TYR A 316 5.36 -5.18 6.58
CA TYR A 316 5.10 -6.03 5.45
C TYR A 316 5.55 -5.31 4.17
N SER A 317 6.41 -5.96 3.40
CA SER A 317 6.98 -5.38 2.18
C SER A 317 7.25 -6.45 1.14
N ALA A 318 7.19 -6.10 -0.15
CA ALA A 318 7.64 -7.04 -1.19
C ALA A 318 9.17 -7.06 -1.25
N THR A 319 9.78 -5.90 -1.04
CA THR A 319 11.22 -5.67 -1.11
C THR A 319 11.75 -5.01 0.16
N PHE A 320 13.05 -5.20 0.43
CA PHE A 320 13.73 -4.57 1.58
C PHE A 320 15.01 -3.83 1.11
N PRO A 321 14.87 -2.73 0.33
CA PRO A 321 15.99 -1.86 0.02
C PRO A 321 16.54 -1.19 1.29
N SER A 322 17.70 -0.54 1.16
CA SER A 322 18.41 0.14 2.27
C SER A 322 17.52 1.12 3.04
N ASP A 323 16.63 1.83 2.34
CA ASP A 323 15.70 2.79 2.94
C ASP A 323 14.61 2.10 3.78
N VAL A 324 14.07 0.96 3.35
CA VAL A 324 13.14 0.15 4.16
C VAL A 324 13.86 -0.40 5.39
N ASN A 325 15.08 -0.92 5.22
CA ASN A 325 15.91 -1.39 6.35
C ASN A 325 16.26 -0.27 7.34
N ARG A 326 16.36 0.99 6.88
CA ARG A 326 16.54 2.15 7.75
C ARG A 326 15.29 2.42 8.61
N ILE A 327 14.09 2.23 8.05
CA ILE A 327 12.85 2.37 8.80
C ILE A 327 12.70 1.25 9.83
N VAL A 328 12.95 -0.01 9.43
CA VAL A 328 12.93 -1.18 10.34
C VAL A 328 13.75 -0.90 11.61
N ARG A 329 14.99 -0.45 11.45
CA ARG A 329 15.90 -0.17 12.58
C ARG A 329 15.40 0.92 13.53
N ASN A 330 14.60 1.86 13.06
CA ASN A 330 14.08 2.95 13.89
C ASN A 330 12.73 2.62 14.54
N LEU A 331 11.97 1.68 13.96
CA LEU A 331 10.61 1.40 14.38
C LEU A 331 10.47 0.15 15.25
N MET A 332 11.42 -0.78 15.17
CA MET A 332 11.30 -2.09 15.83
C MET A 332 12.22 -2.23 17.03
N ARG A 333 11.92 -3.22 17.87
CA ARG A 333 12.78 -3.68 18.97
C ARG A 333 14.06 -4.27 18.39
N PRO A 334 15.26 -3.81 18.80
CA PRO A 334 16.52 -4.32 18.27
C PRO A 334 16.74 -5.81 18.49
N ASP A 335 16.28 -6.34 19.64
CA ASP A 335 16.62 -7.70 20.09
C ASP A 335 15.49 -8.73 19.87
N ASP A 336 14.25 -8.27 19.60
CA ASP A 336 13.03 -9.11 19.54
C ASP A 336 12.28 -9.02 18.19
N CYS A 337 12.99 -8.80 17.09
CA CYS A 337 12.41 -8.73 15.76
C CYS A 337 12.66 -10.02 14.95
N VAL A 338 11.58 -10.67 14.52
CA VAL A 338 11.64 -11.89 13.69
C VAL A 338 11.52 -11.52 12.21
N SER A 339 12.40 -12.07 11.37
CA SER A 339 12.30 -11.92 9.91
C SER A 339 11.63 -13.14 9.29
N VAL A 340 10.48 -12.92 8.65
CA VAL A 340 9.72 -13.94 7.91
C VAL A 340 9.87 -13.65 6.43
N ARG A 341 10.45 -14.60 5.70
CA ARG A 341 10.51 -14.53 4.23
C ARG A 341 9.63 -15.63 3.65
N ALA A 342 8.53 -15.23 3.01
CA ALA A 342 7.58 -16.13 2.40
C ALA A 342 7.49 -15.83 0.91
N GLY A 343 8.25 -16.61 0.16
CA GLY A 343 8.46 -16.46 -1.27
C GLY A 343 9.70 -17.26 -1.65
N ARG A 344 9.71 -17.87 -2.84
CA ARG A 344 10.83 -18.70 -3.29
C ARG A 344 12.08 -17.83 -3.41
N ALA A 345 13.00 -17.99 -2.44
CA ALA A 345 14.35 -17.43 -2.44
C ALA A 345 15.17 -17.80 -3.70
N GLU A 346 14.65 -18.68 -4.56
CA GLU A 346 15.30 -19.17 -5.78
C GLU A 346 14.96 -18.39 -7.07
N SER A 347 14.04 -17.41 -7.02
CA SER A 347 13.42 -16.84 -8.25
C SER A 347 13.94 -15.47 -8.68
N GLY A 348 14.85 -14.84 -7.93
CA GLY A 348 15.25 -13.45 -8.15
C GLY A 348 14.17 -12.43 -7.73
N PRO A 349 14.41 -11.13 -7.92
CA PRO A 349 13.52 -10.06 -7.45
C PRO A 349 12.24 -9.86 -8.30
N VAL A 350 12.08 -10.62 -9.39
CA VAL A 350 10.90 -10.59 -10.25
C VAL A 350 10.18 -11.95 -10.15
N PRO A 351 8.83 -11.97 -10.06
CA PRO A 351 8.08 -13.22 -9.99
C PRO A 351 8.46 -14.21 -11.10
N ALA A 352 8.69 -15.48 -10.74
CA ALA A 352 9.20 -16.53 -11.65
C ALA A 352 8.37 -16.76 -12.92
N GLY A 353 7.07 -16.39 -12.91
CA GLY A 353 6.16 -16.52 -14.05
C GLY A 353 6.30 -15.43 -15.12
N ILE A 354 7.25 -14.48 -14.96
CA ILE A 354 7.42 -13.34 -15.86
C ILE A 354 8.63 -13.56 -16.77
N SER A 355 8.39 -13.73 -18.08
CA SER A 355 9.44 -13.73 -19.09
C SER A 355 9.91 -12.30 -19.34
N GLN A 356 11.22 -12.05 -19.24
CA GLN A 356 11.83 -10.72 -19.37
C GLN A 356 12.70 -10.67 -20.63
N GLU A 357 12.43 -9.71 -21.51
CA GLU A 357 13.15 -9.49 -22.77
C GLU A 357 13.70 -8.05 -22.83
N LEU A 358 14.97 -7.88 -23.20
CA LEU A 358 15.55 -6.58 -23.47
C LEU A 358 15.82 -6.45 -24.97
N ARG A 359 15.41 -5.32 -25.57
CA ARG A 359 15.67 -5.00 -26.97
C ARG A 359 16.50 -3.73 -27.08
N LEU A 360 17.64 -3.83 -27.74
CA LEU A 360 18.44 -2.66 -28.11
C LEU A 360 17.80 -1.95 -29.30
N ILE A 361 17.61 -0.64 -29.15
CA ILE A 361 17.00 0.24 -30.14
C ILE A 361 18.02 1.31 -30.53
N SER A 362 18.56 1.20 -31.74
CA SER A 362 19.64 2.07 -32.24
C SER A 362 19.11 3.25 -33.07
N ARG A 363 17.92 3.13 -33.68
CA ARG A 363 17.35 4.13 -34.60
C ARG A 363 16.28 5.00 -33.94
N GLY A 364 16.45 5.28 -32.65
CA GLY A 364 15.59 6.18 -31.88
C GLY A 364 14.11 5.77 -31.83
N GLU A 365 13.23 6.75 -31.68
CA GLU A 365 11.81 6.54 -31.35
C GLU A 365 10.98 5.90 -32.47
N ALA A 366 11.38 6.07 -33.75
CA ALA A 366 10.67 5.44 -34.87
C ALA A 366 10.74 3.91 -34.76
N GLN A 367 11.94 3.38 -34.51
CA GLN A 367 12.15 1.95 -34.30
C GLN A 367 11.47 1.45 -33.02
N ARG A 368 11.43 2.26 -31.94
CA ARG A 368 10.65 1.92 -30.74
C ARG A 368 9.16 1.76 -31.06
N LEU A 369 8.58 2.67 -31.86
CA LEU A 369 7.17 2.56 -32.24
C LEU A 369 6.92 1.31 -33.08
N GLU A 370 7.73 1.03 -34.10
CA GLU A 370 7.57 -0.16 -34.93
C GLU A 370 7.67 -1.45 -34.10
N ALA A 371 8.66 -1.52 -33.22
CA ALA A 371 8.82 -2.65 -32.30
C ALA A 371 7.60 -2.81 -31.38
N LEU A 372 7.08 -1.71 -30.84
CA LEU A 372 5.86 -1.70 -30.03
C LEU A 372 4.66 -2.19 -30.84
N GLN A 373 4.44 -1.68 -32.04
CA GLN A 373 3.30 -2.09 -32.88
C GLN A 373 3.32 -3.58 -33.21
N ARG A 374 4.50 -4.16 -33.45
CA ARG A 374 4.64 -5.62 -33.61
C ARG A 374 4.26 -6.38 -32.34
N LEU A 375 4.75 -5.94 -31.18
CA LEU A 375 4.38 -6.53 -29.89
C LEU A 375 2.87 -6.46 -29.63
N LEU A 376 2.24 -5.34 -29.98
CA LEU A 376 0.80 -5.15 -29.80
C LEU A 376 -0.04 -5.99 -30.79
N ALA A 377 0.48 -6.26 -31.98
CA ALA A 377 -0.16 -7.14 -32.96
C ALA A 377 -0.10 -8.62 -32.56
N GLU A 378 0.88 -9.01 -31.75
CA GLU A 378 1.01 -10.36 -31.18
C GLU A 378 0.13 -10.59 -29.94
N LEU A 379 -0.54 -9.56 -29.41
CA LEU A 379 -1.39 -9.70 -28.22
C LEU A 379 -2.57 -10.64 -28.51
N GLY A 380 -2.76 -11.62 -27.62
CA GLY A 380 -3.91 -12.50 -27.69
C GLY A 380 -5.23 -11.75 -27.47
N GLU A 381 -6.33 -12.37 -27.91
CA GLU A 381 -7.66 -11.79 -27.70
C GLU A 381 -7.96 -11.64 -26.20
N GLY A 382 -8.35 -10.43 -25.79
CA GLY A 382 -8.60 -10.08 -24.39
C GLY A 382 -7.34 -9.85 -23.54
N GLU A 383 -6.14 -10.02 -24.10
CA GLU A 383 -4.91 -9.61 -23.44
C GLU A 383 -4.75 -8.08 -23.45
N ARG A 384 -4.11 -7.58 -22.39
CA ARG A 384 -3.89 -6.14 -22.21
C ARG A 384 -2.42 -5.83 -22.02
N CYS A 385 -2.01 -4.68 -22.53
CA CYS A 385 -0.65 -4.17 -22.45
C CYS A 385 -0.58 -2.93 -21.57
N LEU A 386 0.35 -2.94 -20.60
CA LEU A 386 0.72 -1.76 -19.83
C LEU A 386 2.05 -1.21 -20.36
N LEU A 387 2.00 0.02 -20.86
CA LEU A 387 3.11 0.68 -21.53
C LEU A 387 3.68 1.80 -20.66
N PHE A 388 4.93 1.69 -20.26
CA PHE A 388 5.61 2.70 -19.44
C PHE A 388 6.42 3.68 -20.29
N VAL A 389 6.20 4.97 -20.04
CA VAL A 389 6.94 6.08 -20.65
C VAL A 389 7.49 7.02 -19.57
N ARG A 390 8.56 7.74 -19.90
CA ARG A 390 9.28 8.60 -18.96
C ARG A 390 8.52 9.90 -18.66
N THR A 391 7.92 10.51 -19.68
CA THR A 391 7.32 11.84 -19.58
C THR A 391 5.83 11.86 -19.91
N LYS A 392 5.13 12.82 -19.32
CA LYS A 392 3.68 13.03 -19.55
C LYS A 392 3.40 13.40 -21.01
N ALA A 393 4.19 14.33 -21.55
CA ALA A 393 4.11 14.70 -22.97
C ALA A 393 4.42 13.53 -23.91
N GLY A 394 5.35 12.65 -23.53
CA GLY A 394 5.63 11.40 -24.22
C GLY A 394 4.41 10.47 -24.24
N ALA A 395 3.69 10.35 -23.12
CA ALA A 395 2.46 9.55 -23.06
C ALA A 395 1.40 10.04 -24.04
N ASP A 396 1.13 11.34 -24.07
CA ASP A 396 0.12 11.95 -24.96
C ASP A 396 0.52 11.88 -26.44
N ARG A 397 1.81 12.04 -26.74
CA ARG A 397 2.32 11.89 -28.11
C ARG A 397 2.21 10.45 -28.58
N LEU A 398 2.60 9.48 -27.75
CA LEU A 398 2.54 8.06 -28.09
C LEU A 398 1.08 7.58 -28.23
N HIS A 399 0.19 8.08 -27.38
CA HIS A 399 -1.26 7.82 -27.48
C HIS A 399 -1.82 8.18 -28.85
N ARG A 400 -1.55 9.40 -29.34
CA ARG A 400 -1.97 9.84 -30.67
C ARG A 400 -1.41 8.95 -31.79
N ARG A 401 -0.16 8.52 -31.69
CA ARG A 401 0.48 7.63 -32.67
C ARG A 401 -0.15 6.24 -32.68
N LEU A 402 -0.47 5.69 -31.50
CA LEU A 402 -1.13 4.39 -31.39
C LEU A 402 -2.57 4.42 -31.91
N LEU A 403 -3.33 5.48 -31.62
CA LEU A 403 -4.67 5.67 -32.18
C LEU A 403 -4.64 5.78 -33.71
N ALA A 404 -3.68 6.54 -34.27
CA ALA A 404 -3.49 6.65 -35.72
C ALA A 404 -3.09 5.31 -36.36
N GLY A 405 -2.41 4.44 -35.61
CA GLY A 405 -2.09 3.07 -36.01
C GLY A 405 -3.21 2.05 -35.78
N GLY A 406 -4.41 2.49 -35.37
CA GLY A 406 -5.58 1.62 -35.16
C GLY A 406 -5.63 0.89 -33.81
N PHE A 407 -4.74 1.19 -32.87
CA PHE A 407 -4.71 0.55 -31.55
C PHE A 407 -5.61 1.28 -30.55
N SER A 408 -6.40 0.54 -29.78
CA SER A 408 -7.19 1.11 -28.68
C SER A 408 -6.30 1.40 -27.46
N ALA A 409 -6.06 2.68 -27.19
CA ALA A 409 -5.16 3.09 -26.12
C ALA A 409 -5.80 4.15 -25.21
N ALA A 410 -5.43 4.12 -23.93
CA ALA A 410 -5.74 5.14 -22.93
C ALA A 410 -4.45 5.62 -22.25
N THR A 411 -4.46 6.80 -21.65
CA THR A 411 -3.31 7.37 -20.92
C THR A 411 -3.61 7.51 -19.43
N ILE A 412 -2.57 7.43 -18.60
CA ILE A 412 -2.62 7.83 -17.19
C ILE A 412 -1.31 8.49 -16.77
N HIS A 413 -1.37 9.79 -16.47
CA HIS A 413 -0.23 10.57 -16.00
C HIS A 413 -0.66 11.64 -14.99
N GLY A 414 0.30 12.28 -14.32
CA GLY A 414 0.04 13.16 -13.17
C GLY A 414 -0.72 14.45 -13.46
N ASP A 415 -0.80 14.90 -14.72
CA ASP A 415 -1.52 16.15 -15.09
C ASP A 415 -3.00 15.89 -15.42
N MET A 416 -3.42 14.63 -15.45
CA MET A 416 -4.81 14.28 -15.72
C MET A 416 -5.67 14.58 -14.51
N LYS A 417 -6.82 15.20 -14.76
CA LYS A 417 -7.89 15.35 -13.76
C LYS A 417 -8.33 13.97 -13.28
N GLN A 418 -8.68 13.86 -11.99
CA GLN A 418 -9.04 12.59 -11.35
C GLN A 418 -10.17 11.85 -12.08
N HIS A 419 -11.19 12.58 -12.56
CA HIS A 419 -12.28 12.00 -13.35
C HIS A 419 -11.78 11.35 -14.64
N SER A 420 -10.91 12.02 -15.39
CA SER A 420 -10.32 11.48 -16.63
C SER A 420 -9.42 10.27 -16.36
N ARG A 421 -8.69 10.26 -15.24
CA ARG A 421 -7.91 9.08 -14.80
C ARG A 421 -8.84 7.89 -14.55
N GLN A 422 -9.95 8.10 -13.85
CA GLN A 422 -10.91 7.04 -13.54
C GLN A 422 -11.57 6.47 -14.80
N LEU A 423 -11.95 7.32 -15.76
CA LEU A 423 -12.48 6.87 -17.05
C LEU A 423 -11.47 6.04 -17.85
N SER A 424 -10.22 6.49 -17.91
CA SER A 424 -9.13 5.78 -18.60
C SER A 424 -8.88 4.41 -17.98
N LEU A 425 -8.86 4.35 -16.65
CA LEU A 425 -8.74 3.09 -15.91
C LEU A 425 -9.94 2.18 -16.13
N GLN A 426 -11.15 2.71 -16.12
CA GLN A 426 -12.34 1.92 -16.38
C GLN A 426 -12.35 1.37 -17.81
N SER A 427 -11.94 2.16 -18.80
CA SER A 427 -11.80 1.73 -20.20
C SER A 427 -10.82 0.57 -20.33
N PHE A 428 -9.67 0.66 -19.68
CA PHE A 428 -8.66 -0.40 -19.67
C PHE A 428 -9.11 -1.65 -18.89
N LYS A 429 -9.74 -1.47 -17.72
CA LYS A 429 -10.27 -2.57 -16.92
C LYS A 429 -11.38 -3.32 -17.64
N SER A 430 -12.23 -2.63 -18.40
CA SER A 430 -13.29 -3.22 -19.20
C SER A 430 -12.83 -3.81 -20.53
N GLY A 431 -11.54 -3.69 -20.88
CA GLY A 431 -11.00 -4.15 -22.17
C GLY A 431 -11.36 -3.26 -23.38
N ARG A 432 -12.01 -2.10 -23.17
CA ARG A 432 -12.31 -1.13 -24.24
C ARG A 432 -11.03 -0.49 -24.78
N SER A 433 -10.01 -0.38 -23.94
CA SER A 433 -8.65 -0.04 -24.34
C SER A 433 -7.76 -1.23 -24.03
N SER A 434 -7.11 -1.78 -25.05
CA SER A 434 -6.15 -2.87 -24.91
C SER A 434 -4.79 -2.39 -24.40
N VAL A 435 -4.48 -1.10 -24.58
CA VAL A 435 -3.22 -0.49 -24.13
C VAL A 435 -3.49 0.62 -23.10
N LEU A 436 -2.74 0.60 -21.99
CA LEU A 436 -2.66 1.71 -21.04
C LEU A 436 -1.25 2.29 -21.03
N ILE A 437 -1.11 3.55 -21.42
CA ILE A 437 0.16 4.27 -21.41
C ILE A 437 0.28 5.03 -20.10
N ALA A 438 1.35 4.80 -19.34
CA ALA A 438 1.50 5.34 -18.00
C ALA A 438 2.91 5.85 -17.70
N THR A 439 3.00 6.85 -16.85
CA THR A 439 4.25 7.19 -16.15
C THR A 439 4.32 6.46 -14.80
N ASP A 440 5.52 6.28 -14.24
CA ASP A 440 5.73 5.56 -12.96
C ASP A 440 4.84 6.08 -11.83
N VAL A 441 4.83 7.41 -11.65
CA VAL A 441 4.04 8.08 -10.61
C VAL A 441 2.55 7.76 -10.74
N ALA A 442 2.07 7.64 -11.98
CA ALA A 442 0.65 7.49 -12.24
C ALA A 442 0.17 6.04 -12.25
N ALA A 443 1.07 5.09 -12.54
CA ALA A 443 0.79 3.65 -12.51
C ALA A 443 0.93 3.04 -11.11
N ARG A 444 1.72 3.66 -10.24
CA ARG A 444 1.80 3.32 -8.82
C ARG A 444 0.41 3.46 -8.20
N GLY A 445 -0.05 2.40 -7.56
CA GLY A 445 -1.36 2.39 -6.88
C GLY A 445 -2.35 1.45 -7.52
N LEU A 446 -2.18 1.20 -8.82
CA LEU A 446 -3.26 0.64 -9.61
C LEU A 446 -3.26 -0.89 -9.55
N ASP A 447 -4.41 -1.43 -9.17
CA ASP A 447 -4.75 -2.81 -9.43
C ASP A 447 -5.32 -2.94 -10.84
N LEU A 448 -4.51 -3.54 -11.73
CA LEU A 448 -4.80 -3.73 -13.15
C LEU A 448 -4.85 -5.25 -13.41
N PRO A 449 -6.01 -5.90 -13.26
CA PRO A 449 -6.12 -7.33 -13.50
C PRO A 449 -5.95 -7.63 -15.00
N GLY A 450 -5.35 -8.77 -15.31
CA GLY A 450 -5.26 -9.28 -16.69
C GLY A 450 -4.35 -8.50 -17.63
N VAL A 451 -3.29 -7.88 -17.11
CA VAL A 451 -2.17 -7.40 -17.92
C VAL A 451 -1.32 -8.61 -18.31
N GLY A 452 -1.29 -8.94 -19.59
CA GLY A 452 -0.46 -10.03 -20.14
C GLY A 452 0.94 -9.53 -20.50
N LEU A 453 1.01 -8.30 -21.03
CA LEU A 453 2.24 -7.69 -21.51
C LEU A 453 2.54 -6.39 -20.77
N VAL A 454 3.78 -6.24 -20.29
CA VAL A 454 4.34 -4.96 -19.85
C VAL A 454 5.40 -4.55 -20.86
N VAL A 455 5.36 -3.30 -21.32
CA VAL A 455 6.41 -2.75 -22.18
C VAL A 455 6.98 -1.50 -21.52
N ASN A 456 8.29 -1.52 -21.25
CA ASN A 456 9.05 -0.33 -20.89
C ASN A 456 9.49 0.35 -22.19
N PHE A 457 8.67 1.27 -22.70
CA PHE A 457 8.97 2.01 -23.92
C PHE A 457 10.19 2.92 -23.73
N ASP A 458 10.24 3.57 -22.56
CA ASP A 458 11.44 4.24 -22.08
C ASP A 458 12.01 3.45 -20.91
N ALA A 459 13.34 3.28 -20.91
CA ALA A 459 14.05 2.63 -19.83
C ALA A 459 13.75 3.31 -18.48
N PRO A 460 13.58 2.53 -17.40
CA PRO A 460 13.41 3.06 -16.05
C PRO A 460 14.66 3.82 -15.61
N MET A 461 14.52 4.82 -14.73
CA MET A 461 15.69 5.57 -14.22
C MET A 461 16.43 4.82 -13.11
N TYR A 462 15.73 3.93 -12.41
CA TYR A 462 16.24 3.16 -11.27
C TYR A 462 15.77 1.72 -11.34
N MET A 463 16.55 0.80 -10.76
CA MET A 463 16.24 -0.64 -10.80
C MET A 463 14.93 -0.99 -10.09
N ASP A 464 14.63 -0.28 -9.01
CA ASP A 464 13.40 -0.48 -8.24
C ASP A 464 12.15 -0.19 -9.11
N GLN A 465 12.23 0.83 -9.98
CA GLN A 465 11.17 1.12 -10.94
C GLN A 465 11.01 -0.05 -11.93
N TYR A 466 12.11 -0.59 -12.45
CA TYR A 466 12.03 -1.75 -13.34
C TYR A 466 11.25 -2.91 -12.71
N ILE A 467 11.64 -3.31 -11.49
CA ILE A 467 11.00 -4.42 -10.76
C ILE A 467 9.51 -4.15 -10.57
N HIS A 468 9.15 -2.92 -10.16
CA HIS A 468 7.76 -2.50 -9.97
C HIS A 468 6.93 -2.46 -11.25
N ARG A 469 7.55 -2.12 -12.39
CA ARG A 469 6.91 -2.10 -13.70
C ARG A 469 6.65 -3.52 -14.19
N VAL A 470 7.66 -4.39 -14.18
CA VAL A 470 7.50 -5.77 -14.68
C VAL A 470 6.56 -6.58 -13.80
N GLY A 471 6.53 -6.35 -12.47
CA GLY A 471 5.56 -6.95 -11.54
C GLY A 471 4.09 -6.52 -11.73
N ARG A 472 3.77 -5.77 -12.79
CA ARG A 472 2.40 -5.47 -13.21
C ARG A 472 1.77 -6.57 -14.06
N THR A 473 2.58 -7.48 -14.60
CA THR A 473 2.12 -8.72 -15.25
C THR A 473 2.41 -9.94 -14.34
N GLY A 474 2.02 -11.15 -14.77
CA GLY A 474 2.38 -12.40 -14.08
C GLY A 474 1.66 -12.64 -12.75
N ARG A 475 0.45 -12.08 -12.56
CA ARG A 475 -0.32 -12.16 -11.32
C ARG A 475 -1.28 -13.35 -11.31
N LEU A 476 -1.63 -13.84 -10.10
CA LEU A 476 -2.59 -14.93 -9.88
C LEU A 476 -2.22 -16.24 -10.60
N GLY A 477 -0.93 -16.55 -10.68
CA GLY A 477 -0.42 -17.79 -11.29
C GLY A 477 -0.46 -17.82 -12.83
N ARG A 478 -0.88 -16.74 -13.50
CA ARG A 478 -0.78 -16.63 -14.95
C ARG A 478 0.63 -16.20 -15.37
N PRO A 479 1.16 -16.72 -16.49
CA PRO A 479 2.42 -16.23 -17.03
C PRO A 479 2.29 -14.77 -17.47
N GLY A 480 3.39 -14.03 -17.42
CA GLY A 480 3.48 -12.64 -17.85
C GLY A 480 4.67 -12.41 -18.75
N ARG A 481 4.59 -11.40 -19.62
CA ARG A 481 5.69 -10.99 -20.50
C ARG A 481 6.06 -9.54 -20.25
N ALA A 482 7.36 -9.26 -20.12
CA ALA A 482 7.89 -7.92 -19.92
C ALA A 482 8.98 -7.63 -20.96
N VAL A 483 8.79 -6.60 -21.79
CA VAL A 483 9.77 -6.18 -22.81
C VAL A 483 10.28 -4.79 -22.48
N THR A 484 11.60 -4.61 -22.50
CA THR A 484 12.23 -3.30 -22.23
C THR A 484 13.05 -2.84 -23.41
N PHE A 485 12.76 -1.63 -23.88
CA PHE A 485 13.56 -0.98 -24.91
C PHE A 485 14.69 -0.21 -24.24
N LEU A 486 15.90 -0.40 -24.76
CA LEU A 486 17.12 0.26 -24.31
C LEU A 486 17.77 0.95 -25.51
N ASP A 487 18.34 2.13 -25.32
CA ASP A 487 19.28 2.73 -26.27
C ASP A 487 20.72 2.74 -25.70
N SER A 488 21.67 3.26 -26.49
CA SER A 488 23.06 3.39 -26.06
C SER A 488 23.22 4.30 -24.84
N GLY A 489 22.39 5.35 -24.71
CA GLY A 489 22.41 6.26 -23.57
C GLY A 489 21.96 5.58 -22.27
N ASP A 490 20.92 4.75 -22.34
CA ASP A 490 20.44 3.98 -21.18
C ASP A 490 21.49 2.97 -20.70
N LEU A 491 22.30 2.39 -21.60
CA LEU A 491 23.39 1.47 -21.26
C LEU A 491 24.61 2.15 -20.62
N ARG A 492 24.83 3.45 -20.88
CA ARG A 492 25.89 4.26 -20.21
C ARG A 492 25.59 4.48 -18.72
N ILE A 493 24.34 4.33 -18.30
CA ILE A 493 23.97 4.45 -16.89
C ILE A 493 24.37 3.16 -16.17
N GLY A 494 25.55 3.18 -15.54
CA GLY A 494 26.19 2.02 -14.93
C GLY A 494 25.29 1.25 -13.95
N ASP A 495 24.47 1.94 -13.16
CA ASP A 495 23.57 1.34 -12.19
C ASP A 495 22.43 0.55 -12.84
N ILE A 496 21.85 1.07 -13.93
CA ILE A 496 20.77 0.38 -14.68
C ILE A 496 21.32 -0.87 -15.36
N ARG A 497 22.44 -0.75 -16.08
CA ARG A 497 23.04 -1.90 -16.79
C ARG A 497 23.39 -3.03 -15.83
N LYS A 498 24.11 -2.71 -14.74
CA LYS A 498 24.51 -3.70 -13.72
C LYS A 498 23.27 -4.31 -13.05
N GLY A 499 22.28 -3.48 -12.70
CA GLY A 499 21.04 -3.95 -12.10
C GLY A 499 20.27 -4.90 -13.02
N LEU A 500 20.09 -4.56 -14.30
CA LEU A 500 19.41 -5.42 -15.27
C LEU A 500 20.12 -6.77 -15.44
N LEU A 501 21.45 -6.76 -15.50
CA LEU A 501 22.25 -7.98 -15.61
C LEU A 501 22.06 -8.88 -14.38
N GLN A 502 22.14 -8.30 -13.17
CA GLN A 502 21.90 -9.03 -11.92
C GLN A 502 20.48 -9.59 -11.84
N VAL A 503 19.46 -8.81 -12.21
CA VAL A 503 18.06 -9.24 -12.18
C VAL A 503 17.81 -10.38 -13.15
N LEU A 504 18.26 -10.27 -14.40
CA LEU A 504 18.08 -11.33 -15.40
C LEU A 504 18.78 -12.64 -14.97
N GLN A 505 20.00 -12.56 -14.45
CA GLN A 505 20.73 -13.72 -13.93
C GLN A 505 20.01 -14.36 -12.74
N ALA A 506 19.59 -13.56 -11.76
CA ALA A 506 18.86 -14.05 -10.59
C ALA A 506 17.53 -14.70 -10.97
N CYS A 507 16.86 -14.20 -12.00
CA CYS A 507 15.60 -14.73 -12.52
C CYS A 507 15.79 -15.84 -13.58
N LYS A 508 17.03 -16.29 -13.83
CA LYS A 508 17.40 -17.30 -14.84
C LYS A 508 16.85 -16.99 -16.24
N GLN A 509 16.82 -15.71 -16.60
CA GLN A 509 16.39 -15.22 -17.92
C GLN A 509 17.55 -15.21 -18.91
N GLN A 510 17.24 -15.15 -20.21
CA GLN A 510 18.26 -14.95 -21.22
C GLN A 510 18.88 -13.56 -21.06
N VAL A 511 20.21 -13.51 -20.90
CA VAL A 511 20.97 -12.26 -20.84
C VAL A 511 21.46 -11.94 -22.25
N PRO A 512 21.04 -10.82 -22.86
CA PRO A 512 21.49 -10.50 -24.21
C PRO A 512 22.98 -10.15 -24.27
N ASP A 513 23.65 -10.58 -25.34
CA ASP A 513 25.09 -10.34 -25.55
C ASP A 513 25.47 -8.86 -25.51
N PHE A 514 24.60 -7.99 -26.02
CA PHE A 514 24.84 -6.54 -26.01
C PHE A 514 24.90 -5.96 -24.59
N LEU A 515 24.28 -6.62 -23.61
CA LEU A 515 24.32 -6.17 -22.21
C LEU A 515 25.63 -6.58 -21.53
N VAL A 516 26.15 -7.77 -21.86
CA VAL A 516 27.42 -8.31 -21.34
C VAL A 516 28.63 -7.63 -21.98
N ASN A 517 28.59 -7.49 -23.31
CA ASN A 517 29.73 -7.01 -24.10
C ASN A 517 29.76 -5.48 -24.25
N TYR A 518 28.91 -4.75 -23.53
CA TYR A 518 28.91 -3.29 -23.57
C TYR A 518 30.23 -2.74 -23.03
N ARG A 519 31.09 -2.26 -23.93
CA ARG A 519 32.30 -1.51 -23.62
C ARG A 519 31.98 -0.04 -23.78
N GLU A 520 32.30 0.77 -22.77
CA GLU A 520 32.31 2.22 -22.91
C GLU A 520 33.38 2.56 -23.94
N THR A 521 32.99 2.84 -25.17
CA THR A 521 33.90 3.37 -26.18
C THR A 521 34.20 4.82 -25.83
N SER A 522 35.48 5.10 -25.59
CA SER A 522 36.00 6.43 -25.25
C SER A 522 35.77 7.48 -26.35
N GLU A 523 35.34 7.07 -27.55
CA GLU A 523 35.31 7.89 -28.77
C GLU A 523 33.99 8.68 -28.95
N GLU A 524 32.92 8.38 -28.22
CA GLU A 524 31.65 9.14 -28.28
C GLU A 524 31.51 10.19 -27.15
N ALA A 525 32.60 10.48 -26.44
CA ALA A 525 32.65 11.50 -25.39
C ALA A 525 33.13 12.88 -25.91
N GLU A 526 33.56 12.98 -27.17
CA GLU A 526 34.11 14.22 -27.73
C GLU A 526 33.11 15.06 -28.55
N ASP A 527 31.92 14.54 -28.90
CA ASP A 527 30.97 15.26 -29.78
C ASP A 527 29.87 16.07 -29.04
N ASP A 528 29.73 15.91 -27.72
CA ASP A 528 28.83 16.73 -26.91
C ASP A 528 29.60 17.79 -26.14
N GLY A 529 29.87 18.90 -26.83
CA GLY A 529 30.50 20.11 -26.30
C GLY A 529 29.71 20.74 -25.15
N TRP A 530 30.02 20.33 -23.92
CA TRP A 530 29.86 21.15 -22.71
C TRP A 530 31.19 21.20 -21.97
N VAL A 531 32.00 22.18 -22.35
CA VAL A 531 33.26 22.55 -21.69
C VAL A 531 32.98 22.89 -20.23
N THR A 532 33.24 21.96 -19.32
CA THR A 532 33.44 22.26 -17.90
C THR A 532 34.92 22.56 -17.69
N ARG A 533 35.28 23.86 -17.72
CA ARG A 533 36.58 24.32 -17.21
C ARG A 533 36.70 23.90 -15.75
N LYS A 534 37.54 22.90 -15.45
CA LYS A 534 38.01 22.65 -14.09
C LYS A 534 38.88 23.85 -13.65
N PRO A 535 38.71 24.37 -12.41
CA PRO A 535 39.57 25.44 -11.91
C PRO A 535 40.96 24.88 -11.61
N ASN A 536 41.96 25.60 -12.11
CA ASN A 536 43.38 25.32 -11.92
C ASN A 536 43.73 25.43 -10.42
N ARG A 537 44.36 24.39 -9.86
CA ARG A 537 44.95 24.44 -8.51
C ARG A 537 46.27 25.19 -8.58
N GLY A 538 46.29 26.44 -8.12
CA GLY A 538 47.52 27.17 -7.78
C GLY A 538 47.92 26.95 -6.31
N PRO A 539 49.20 27.07 -5.96
CA PRO A 539 49.72 26.69 -4.64
C PRO A 539 49.52 27.78 -3.57
N ALA A 540 49.74 27.35 -2.32
CA ALA A 540 49.47 28.02 -1.06
C ALA A 540 49.93 29.49 -0.94
N GLY A 541 49.05 30.31 -0.34
CA GLY A 541 49.35 31.66 0.15
C GLY A 541 48.17 32.20 0.97
N VAL A 542 48.34 32.24 2.30
CA VAL A 542 47.55 33.01 3.28
C VAL A 542 48.16 34.43 3.37
N PRO A 543 47.53 35.54 3.83
CA PRO A 543 46.16 35.82 4.33
C PRO A 543 45.48 37.05 3.66
N ASN A 544 44.21 37.35 3.98
CA ASN A 544 43.80 38.46 4.88
C ASN A 544 42.29 38.76 4.78
N PHE A 545 41.64 38.78 5.94
CA PHE A 545 40.23 39.12 6.11
C PHE A 545 40.14 40.61 6.47
N LYS A 546 39.47 41.44 5.67
CA LYS A 546 38.87 42.71 6.14
C LYS A 546 37.81 43.21 5.16
N GLN A 547 36.59 43.33 5.71
CA GLN A 547 35.55 44.33 5.44
C GLN A 547 35.09 44.54 3.98
N ALA A 548 33.79 44.34 3.73
CA ALA A 548 32.82 45.45 3.64
C ALA A 548 31.55 45.10 2.83
N VAL A 549 30.41 45.28 3.50
CA VAL A 549 29.20 45.98 3.02
C VAL A 549 28.32 45.27 1.98
N TRP A 550 27.18 44.80 2.48
CA TRP A 550 25.93 44.61 1.74
C TRP A 550 25.40 45.94 1.18
N ARG A 551 25.06 45.96 -0.12
CA ARG A 551 24.03 46.87 -0.66
C ARG A 551 23.12 46.13 -1.65
N SER A 552 21.85 46.11 -1.28
CA SER A 552 20.68 45.66 -2.00
C SER A 552 20.44 46.44 -3.31
N ARG A 553 20.01 45.75 -4.37
CA ARG A 553 19.33 46.37 -5.52
C ARG A 553 18.03 45.63 -5.82
N GLY A 554 16.92 46.37 -5.75
CA GLY A 554 15.61 45.99 -6.25
C GLY A 554 15.49 46.18 -7.78
N PRO A 555 14.35 45.78 -8.38
CA PRO A 555 14.20 45.66 -9.82
C PRO A 555 13.68 46.94 -10.49
N ALA A 556 14.16 47.20 -11.71
CA ALA A 556 13.74 48.31 -12.56
C ALA A 556 12.48 47.94 -13.36
N LYS A 557 11.49 48.84 -13.35
CA LYS A 557 10.34 48.88 -14.28
C LYS A 557 10.57 49.97 -15.32
N SER A 558 10.32 49.65 -16.57
CA SER A 558 10.24 50.58 -17.70
C SER A 558 8.80 51.05 -17.91
N SER A 559 8.56 52.35 -18.02
CA SER A 559 7.34 52.91 -18.59
C SER A 559 7.69 54.11 -19.49
N ARG A 560 7.25 54.04 -20.74
CA ARG A 560 7.19 55.17 -21.69
C ARG A 560 6.02 56.07 -21.31
N SER A 561 6.25 57.38 -21.26
CA SER A 561 5.24 58.43 -21.16
C SER A 561 5.02 59.10 -22.52
N ILE A 562 3.77 59.33 -22.88
CA ILE A 562 3.33 60.29 -23.90
C ILE A 562 2.69 61.47 -23.16
N GLY A 563 3.23 62.66 -23.41
CA GLY A 563 2.50 63.90 -23.73
C GLY A 563 1.59 64.57 -22.69
N GLY A 564 1.80 65.88 -22.53
CA GLY A 564 0.69 66.83 -22.41
C GLY A 564 0.75 67.78 -21.22
N ARG A 565 0.94 69.07 -21.52
CA ARG A 565 1.00 70.23 -20.61
C ARG A 565 -0.35 70.56 -19.96
N GLY A 566 -0.29 71.28 -18.84
CA GLY A 566 -1.38 72.12 -18.35
C GLY A 566 -1.05 72.79 -17.02
N SER A 567 -0.58 74.05 -17.11
CA SER A 567 -0.53 75.15 -16.12
C SER A 567 0.00 74.90 -14.71
#